data_AF-A0A0A2WPC4-F1
#
_entry.id   AF-A0A0A2WPC4-F1
#
_cell.length_a   1.000
_cell.length_b   1.000
_cell.length_c   1.000
_cell.angle_alpha   90.00
_cell.angle_beta   90.00
_cell.angle_gamma   90.00
#
_symmetry.space_group_name_H-M   'P 1'
#
loop_
_entity.id
_entity.type
_entity.pdbx_description
1 polymer ?
#
loop_
_entity_poly.entity_id
_entity_poly.type
_entity_poly.pdbx_seq_one_letter_code
_entity_poly.pdbx_strand_id
1 'polypeptide(L)'
;MTDVSFAISDGVVRNDDVMVADFIDTALDALPLIAIKEIVDSGGVCFFLLGLFSENNLLCDFSATGLSRMASHGMGLKLDFYGGEGP
;
A
#
# COMPACT_ATOMS: atom_id res chain seq x y z
N MET A 1 -0.47 -17.11 16.11
CA MET A 1 -0.81 -16.25 14.98
C MET A 1 0.43 -15.46 14.65
N THR A 2 0.97 -15.60 13.44
CA THR A 2 2.20 -14.92 13.02
C THR A 2 1.79 -13.80 12.08
N ASP A 3 1.87 -12.56 12.55
CA ASP A 3 1.68 -11.38 11.71
C ASP A 3 2.98 -11.09 10.96
N VAL A 4 2.93 -11.13 9.63
CA VAL A 4 4.09 -10.84 8.78
C VAL A 4 3.75 -9.62 7.92
N SER A 5 4.15 -8.43 8.39
CA SER A 5 3.94 -7.18 7.65
C SER A 5 5.14 -6.86 6.78
N PHE A 6 4.92 -6.52 5.51
CA PHE A 6 5.95 -6.07 4.59
C PHE A 6 5.73 -4.59 4.26
N ALA A 7 6.71 -3.74 4.58
CA ALA A 7 6.72 -2.35 4.11
C ALA A 7 7.17 -2.34 2.64
N ILE A 8 6.34 -1.80 1.75
CA ILE A 8 6.58 -1.86 0.31
C ILE A 8 6.97 -0.48 -0.25
N SER A 9 6.79 0.61 0.51
CA SER A 9 7.34 1.91 0.15
C SER A 9 8.71 2.15 0.80
N ASP A 10 9.68 2.60 0.01
CA ASP A 10 10.97 3.12 0.51
C ASP A 10 10.76 4.53 1.07
N GLY A 11 10.08 4.59 2.21
CA GLY A 11 9.73 5.84 2.88
C GLY A 11 8.36 6.39 2.49
N VAL A 12 8.21 7.70 2.69
CA VAL A 12 6.95 8.44 2.53
C VAL A 12 6.85 9.00 1.11
N VAL A 13 5.77 8.68 0.41
CA VAL A 13 5.47 9.20 -0.93
C VAL A 13 4.89 10.61 -0.80
N ARG A 14 5.47 11.58 -1.50
CA ARG A 14 4.91 12.94 -1.56
C ARG A 14 3.76 12.94 -2.54
N ASN A 15 2.57 13.35 -2.10
CA ASN A 15 1.38 13.32 -2.95
C ASN A 15 1.49 14.26 -4.16
N ASP A 16 2.23 15.36 -4.04
CA ASP A 16 2.40 16.34 -5.12
C ASP A 16 3.23 15.79 -6.30
N ASP A 17 3.98 14.71 -6.07
CA ASP A 17 4.92 14.14 -7.03
C ASP A 17 4.38 12.87 -7.74
N VAL A 18 3.28 12.27 -7.25
CA VAL A 18 2.82 10.96 -7.73
C VAL A 18 1.30 10.81 -7.70
N MET A 19 0.72 10.28 -8.79
CA MET A 19 -0.65 9.76 -8.79
C MET A 19 -0.69 8.44 -8.01
N VAL A 20 -1.30 8.45 -6.81
CA VAL A 20 -1.33 7.31 -5.88
C VAL A 20 -1.85 6.02 -6.53
N ALA A 21 -2.84 6.13 -7.42
CA ALA A 21 -3.39 5.00 -8.17
C ALA A 21 -2.30 4.28 -9.01
N ASP A 22 -1.51 5.02 -9.79
CA ASP A 22 -0.47 4.46 -10.65
C ASP A 22 0.72 3.92 -9.84
N PHE A 23 0.99 4.53 -8.67
CA PHE A 23 2.03 4.07 -7.76
C PHE A 23 1.74 2.65 -7.26
N ILE A 24 0.50 2.38 -6.83
CA ILE A 24 0.13 1.06 -6.30
C ILE A 24 0.28 0.00 -7.39
N ASP A 25 -0.25 0.26 -8.58
CA ASP A 25 -0.15 -0.70 -9.69
C ASP A 25 1.31 -0.99 -10.06
N THR A 26 2.16 0.05 -10.11
CA THR A 26 3.60 -0.10 -10.37
C THR A 26 4.31 -0.88 -9.25
N ALA A 27 3.99 -0.59 -7.99
CA ALA A 27 4.59 -1.26 -6.85
C ALA A 27 4.18 -2.73 -6.79
N LEU A 28 2.93 -3.06 -7.10
CA LEU A 28 2.44 -4.44 -7.15
C LEU A 28 3.17 -5.28 -8.22
N ASP A 29 3.53 -4.68 -9.36
CA ASP A 29 4.28 -5.37 -10.42
C ASP A 29 5.70 -5.76 -10.00
N ALA A 30 6.29 -5.03 -9.04
CA ALA A 30 7.62 -5.31 -8.51
C ALA A 30 7.61 -6.38 -7.39
N LEU A 31 6.43 -6.76 -6.87
CA LEU A 31 6.33 -7.67 -5.73
C LEU A 31 6.32 -9.15 -6.14
N PRO A 32 6.88 -10.04 -5.29
CA PRO A 32 6.77 -11.49 -5.48
C PRO A 32 5.38 -12.00 -5.06
N LEU A 33 4.34 -11.62 -5.80
CA LEU A 33 2.92 -11.85 -5.44
C LEU A 33 2.59 -13.33 -5.18
N ILE A 34 3.27 -14.27 -5.86
CA ILE A 34 3.10 -15.71 -5.64
C ILE A 34 3.54 -16.10 -4.22
N ALA A 35 4.73 -15.66 -3.80
CA ALA A 35 5.25 -15.95 -2.46
C ALA A 35 4.37 -15.31 -1.37
N ILE A 36 3.83 -14.12 -1.64
CA ILE A 36 2.89 -13.46 -0.72
C ILE A 36 1.62 -14.31 -0.55
N LYS A 37 1.09 -14.84 -1.64
CA LYS A 37 -0.10 -15.71 -1.59
C LYS A 37 0.16 -16.99 -0.79
N GLU A 38 1.33 -17.61 -0.95
CA GLU A 38 1.74 -18.79 -0.16
C GLU A 38 1.80 -18.48 1.34
N ILE A 39 2.33 -17.31 1.72
CA ILE A 39 2.36 -16.85 3.12
C ILE A 39 0.94 -16.69 3.65
N VAL A 40 0.05 -16.04 2.90
CA VAL A 40 -1.34 -15.83 3.31
C VAL A 40 -2.07 -17.17 3.45
N ASP A 41 -1.88 -18.10 2.51
CA ASP A 41 -2.50 -19.43 2.54
C ASP A 41 -2.01 -20.30 3.71
N SER A 42 -0.82 -20.01 4.24
CA SER A 42 -0.31 -20.64 5.47
C SER A 42 -0.93 -20.08 6.77
N GLY A 43 -1.85 -19.10 6.65
CA GLY A 43 -2.48 -18.41 7.77
C GLY A 43 -1.77 -17.12 8.19
N GLY A 44 -0.81 -16.64 7.38
CA GLY A 44 -0.19 -15.33 7.55
C GLY A 44 -1.12 -14.21 7.11
N VAL A 45 -0.84 -12.98 7.55
CA VAL A 45 -1.54 -11.77 7.13
C VAL A 45 -0.55 -10.82 6.50
N CYS A 46 -0.83 -10.33 5.29
CA CYS A 46 0.05 -9.43 4.56
C CYS A 46 -0.63 -8.07 4.35
N PHE A 47 0.14 -6.99 4.47
CA PHE A 47 -0.32 -5.63 4.23
C PHE A 47 0.65 -4.89 3.30
N PHE A 48 0.11 -4.12 2.37
CA PHE A 48 0.83 -3.06 1.67
C PHE A 48 0.81 -1.81 2.56
N LEU A 49 1.98 -1.33 2.96
CA LEU A 49 2.10 -0.07 3.72
C LEU A 49 2.39 1.06 2.75
N LEU A 50 1.58 2.11 2.79
CA LEU A 50 1.77 3.33 2.02
C LEU A 50 1.74 4.55 2.94
N GLY A 51 2.90 5.19 3.10
CA GLY A 51 3.01 6.49 3.75
C GLY A 51 2.83 7.60 2.72
N LEU A 52 1.94 8.56 2.99
CA LEU A 52 1.68 9.72 2.14
C LEU A 52 1.97 11.02 2.91
N PHE A 53 2.76 11.91 2.31
CA PHE A 53 3.04 13.25 2.83
C PHE A 53 2.29 14.30 2.01
N SER A 54 1.58 15.20 2.69
CA SER A 54 1.04 16.43 2.10
C SER A 54 0.95 17.54 3.14
N GLU A 55 1.27 18.77 2.73
CA GLU A 55 1.04 19.97 3.56
C GLU A 55 -0.43 20.44 3.53
N ASN A 56 -1.24 19.86 2.63
CA ASN A 56 -2.63 20.24 2.41
C ASN A 56 -3.57 19.08 2.74
N ASN A 57 -4.87 19.38 2.81
CA ASN A 57 -5.89 18.33 2.85
C ASN A 57 -5.76 17.42 1.63
N LEU A 58 -5.79 16.13 1.89
CA LEU A 58 -5.55 15.09 0.91
C LEU A 58 -6.83 14.33 0.60
N LEU A 59 -7.15 14.20 -0.68
CA LEU A 59 -8.12 13.23 -1.18
C LEU A 59 -7.35 12.19 -2.01
N CYS A 60 -7.30 10.96 -1.51
CA CYS A 60 -6.68 9.84 -2.24
C CYS A 60 -7.73 9.11 -3.07
N ASP A 61 -7.46 8.98 -4.35
CA ASP A 61 -8.17 8.04 -5.21
C ASP A 61 -7.32 6.79 -5.42
N PHE A 62 -7.95 5.63 -5.31
CA PHE A 62 -7.31 4.33 -5.44
C PHE A 62 -7.95 3.59 -6.62
N SER A 63 -7.13 3.07 -7.54
CA SER A 63 -7.66 2.32 -8.67
C SER A 63 -8.38 1.06 -8.16
N ALA A 64 -9.60 0.83 -8.66
CA ALA A 64 -10.34 -0.40 -8.37
C ALA A 64 -9.55 -1.65 -8.81
N THR A 65 -8.75 -1.50 -9.87
CA THR A 65 -7.84 -2.52 -10.38
C THR A 65 -6.77 -2.89 -9.35
N GLY A 66 -6.02 -1.91 -8.83
CA GLY A 66 -4.95 -2.14 -7.84
C GLY A 66 -5.50 -2.78 -6.56
N LEU A 67 -6.62 -2.25 -6.04
CA LEU A 67 -7.27 -2.82 -4.86
C LEU A 67 -7.76 -4.26 -5.09
N SER A 68 -8.33 -4.54 -6.26
CA SER A 68 -8.78 -5.89 -6.62
C SER A 68 -7.61 -6.87 -6.76
N ARG A 69 -6.47 -6.41 -7.31
CA ARG A 69 -5.23 -7.20 -7.40
C ARG A 69 -4.65 -7.51 -6.03
N MET A 70 -4.66 -6.56 -5.10
CA MET A 70 -4.24 -6.81 -3.72
C MET A 70 -5.14 -7.83 -3.03
N ALA A 71 -6.45 -7.66 -3.16
CA ALA A 71 -7.44 -8.54 -2.55
C ALA A 71 -7.33 -9.98 -3.09
N SER A 72 -7.08 -10.17 -4.39
CA SER A 72 -6.92 -11.51 -4.98
C SER A 72 -5.70 -12.27 -4.44
N HIS A 73 -4.73 -11.56 -3.88
CA HIS A 73 -3.55 -12.13 -3.22
C HIS A 73 -3.68 -12.16 -1.69
N GLY A 74 -4.84 -11.79 -1.14
CA GLY A 74 -5.08 -11.77 0.30
C GLY A 74 -4.27 -10.68 1.04
N MET A 75 -3.91 -9.60 0.34
CA MET A 75 -3.16 -8.47 0.87
C MET A 75 -4.11 -7.33 1.26
N GLY A 76 -3.96 -6.80 2.47
CA GLY A 76 -4.64 -5.57 2.90
C GLY A 76 -3.84 -4.30 2.57
N LEU A 77 -4.46 -3.13 2.71
CA LEU A 77 -3.81 -1.82 2.58
C LEU A 77 -3.77 -1.13 3.95
N LYS A 78 -2.62 -0.57 4.32
CA LYS A 78 -2.48 0.35 5.45
C LYS A 78 -1.92 1.67 4.96
N LEU A 79 -2.52 2.74 5.43
CA LEU A 79 -2.21 4.11 5.03
C LEU A 79 -1.72 4.88 6.25
N ASP A 80 -0.57 5.52 6.13
CA ASP A 80 -0.08 6.48 7.10
C ASP A 80 -0.01 7.86 6.42
N PHE A 81 -0.60 8.87 7.04
CA PHE A 81 -0.62 10.23 6.52
C PHE A 81 0.27 11.14 7.36
N TYR A 82 1.08 11.94 6.69
CA TYR A 82 2.06 12.85 7.28
C TYR A 82 1.93 14.26 6.70
N GLY A 83 2.37 15.26 7.45
CA GLY A 83 2.35 16.67 7.04
C GLY A 83 1.07 17.41 7.44
N GLY A 84 1.02 18.69 7.06
CA GLY A 84 -0.05 19.62 7.43
C GLY A 84 0.20 20.32 8.76
N GLU A 85 -0.32 21.54 8.88
CA GLU A 85 -0.39 22.20 10.18
C GLU A 85 -1.36 21.39 11.06
N GLY A 86 -0.84 20.84 12.15
CA GLY A 86 -1.66 20.19 13.18
C GLY A 86 -2.70 21.18 13.74
N PRO A 87 -3.74 20.68 14.43
CA PRO A 87 -4.71 21.55 15.09
C PRO A 87 -4.06 22.51 16.10
#